data_AF-A0A2Z6NZ54-F1
#
_entry.id   AF-A0A2Z6NZ54-F1
#
_cell.length_a   1.000
_cell.length_b   1.000
_cell.length_c   1.000
_cell.angle_alpha   90.00
_cell.angle_beta   90.00
_cell.angle_gamma   90.00
#
_symmetry.space_group_name_H-M   'P 1'
#
loop_
_entity.id
_entity.type
_entity.pdbx_description
1 polymer ?
#
loop_
_entity_poly.entity_id
_entity_poly.type
_entity_poly.pdbx_seq_one_letter_code
_entity_poly.pdbx_strand_id
1 'polypeptide(L)'
;MPSITYVGLFFAIALASGLSNAFELVNIDVNFSDGISVRCNSQSNGLTNQGFGFGFVHLSVPIGQREICHASLNDSSTLFTAYDPKYDQGHPFVYWMVKQDGLYHSWDNKNFVKKGVWNVSSIVEH
;
A
#
# COMPACT_ATOMS: atom_id res chain seq x y z
N MET A 1 -34.90 47.86 -29.58
CA MET A 1 -34.60 46.42 -29.37
C MET A 1 -33.42 46.04 -30.26
N PRO A 2 -32.28 45.68 -29.69
CA PRO A 2 -31.43 44.66 -30.32
C PRO A 2 -31.24 43.49 -29.34
N SER A 3 -31.77 42.34 -29.72
CA SER A 3 -31.57 41.06 -29.06
C SER A 3 -30.29 40.44 -29.62
N ILE A 4 -29.15 40.78 -29.03
CA ILE A 4 -27.85 40.27 -29.45
C ILE A 4 -27.33 39.29 -28.38
N THR A 5 -27.30 38.02 -28.82
CA THR A 5 -26.40 36.93 -28.41
C THR A 5 -26.35 36.52 -26.94
N TYR A 6 -27.26 35.61 -26.55
CA TYR A 6 -27.11 34.76 -25.35
C TYR A 6 -26.83 33.28 -25.69
N VAL A 7 -26.53 32.97 -26.96
CA VAL A 7 -26.34 31.57 -27.41
C VAL A 7 -24.86 31.13 -27.35
N GLY A 8 -23.92 32.07 -27.21
CA GLY A 8 -22.49 31.78 -27.14
C GLY A 8 -21.92 31.53 -25.74
N LEU A 9 -22.73 31.59 -24.67
CA LEU A 9 -22.24 31.52 -23.29
C LEU A 9 -22.59 30.22 -22.53
N PHE A 10 -23.11 29.21 -23.22
CA PHE A 10 -23.34 27.88 -22.62
C PHE A 10 -22.34 26.80 -23.08
N PHE A 11 -21.53 27.07 -24.11
CA PHE A 11 -20.49 26.13 -24.56
C PHE A 11 -19.13 26.31 -23.86
N ALA A 12 -18.99 27.28 -22.97
CA ALA A 12 -17.73 27.54 -22.25
C ALA A 12 -17.65 26.90 -20.85
N ILE A 13 -18.64 26.09 -20.45
CA ILE A 13 -18.63 25.43 -19.11
C ILE A 13 -18.22 23.95 -19.19
N ALA A 14 -18.09 23.37 -20.39
CA ALA A 14 -17.71 21.95 -20.53
C ALA A 14 -16.18 21.70 -20.56
N LEU A 15 -15.33 22.73 -20.52
CA LEU A 15 -13.86 22.58 -20.58
C LEU A 15 -13.15 22.87 -19.25
N ALA A 16 -13.90 23.14 -18.18
CA ALA A 16 -13.37 23.37 -16.83
C ALA A 16 -13.72 22.24 -15.85
N SER A 17 -14.05 21.04 -16.33
CA SER A 17 -13.82 19.83 -15.54
C SER A 17 -12.31 19.56 -15.54
N GLY A 18 -11.57 20.50 -14.93
CA GLY A 18 -10.15 20.37 -14.68
C GLY A 18 -9.92 19.03 -14.00
N LEU A 19 -9.10 18.22 -14.65
CA LEU A 19 -8.38 17.07 -14.14
C LEU A 19 -8.44 17.01 -12.60
N SER A 20 -9.43 16.29 -12.09
CA SER A 20 -9.29 15.69 -10.77
C SER A 20 -8.14 14.71 -10.93
N ASN A 21 -6.90 15.18 -10.73
CA ASN A 21 -5.75 14.32 -10.48
C ASN A 21 -5.91 13.70 -9.08
N ALA A 22 -7.09 13.15 -8.77
CA ALA A 22 -7.24 12.22 -7.69
C ALA A 22 -6.44 10.99 -8.12
N PHE A 23 -5.18 10.94 -7.70
CA PHE A 23 -4.42 9.71 -7.73
C PHE A 23 -5.28 8.68 -7.00
N GLU A 24 -5.78 7.70 -7.74
CA GLU A 24 -6.50 6.60 -7.14
C GLU A 24 -5.51 5.84 -6.26
N LEU A 25 -5.88 5.58 -5.00
CA LEU A 25 -5.00 5.01 -3.98
C LEU A 25 -5.44 3.59 -3.65
N VAL A 26 -4.47 2.72 -3.40
CA VAL A 26 -4.68 1.42 -2.76
C VAL A 26 -4.35 1.54 -1.29
N ASN A 27 -5.21 0.97 -0.45
CA ASN A 27 -4.99 0.89 0.98
C ASN A 27 -4.30 -0.44 1.31
N ILE A 28 -3.21 -0.37 2.05
CA ILE A 28 -2.44 -1.53 2.45
C ILE A 28 -2.39 -1.57 3.98
N ASP A 29 -2.91 -2.66 4.54
CA ASP A 29 -2.89 -2.92 5.98
C ASP A 29 -1.92 -4.06 6.28
N VAL A 30 -0.90 -3.78 7.08
CA VAL A 30 0.06 -4.78 7.53
C VAL A 30 -0.08 -4.96 9.03
N ASN A 31 -0.66 -6.09 9.44
CA ASN A 31 -0.72 -6.51 10.84
C ASN A 31 0.47 -7.40 11.17
N PHE A 32 1.12 -7.19 12.32
CA PHE A 32 2.28 -7.97 12.72
C PHE A 32 2.23 -8.38 14.18
N SER A 33 2.76 -9.58 14.45
CA SER A 33 2.79 -10.19 15.78
C SER A 33 3.90 -9.60 16.65
N ASP A 34 3.82 -9.86 17.95
CA ASP A 34 4.82 -9.36 18.91
C ASP A 34 6.26 -9.78 18.56
N GLY A 35 7.22 -8.90 18.85
CA GLY A 35 8.63 -9.05 18.52
C GLY A 35 9.00 -8.79 17.05
N ILE A 36 8.02 -8.44 16.19
CA ILE A 36 8.26 -8.14 14.78
C ILE A 36 8.34 -6.63 14.59
N SER A 37 9.29 -6.18 13.77
CA SER A 37 9.31 -4.83 13.22
C SER A 37 8.92 -4.85 11.75
N VAL A 38 8.12 -3.90 11.32
CA VAL A 38 7.80 -3.69 9.90
C VAL A 38 8.13 -2.25 9.55
N ARG A 39 8.77 -2.04 8.39
CA ARG A 39 9.07 -0.73 7.82
C ARG A 39 8.83 -0.74 6.32
N CYS A 40 8.10 0.24 5.82
CA CYS A 40 7.76 0.37 4.40
C CYS A 40 8.45 1.59 3.79
N ASN A 41 8.80 1.51 2.50
CA ASN A 41 9.62 2.51 1.84
C ASN A 41 8.84 3.78 1.47
N SER A 42 7.53 3.67 1.30
CA SER A 42 6.66 4.80 0.94
C SER A 42 6.58 5.85 2.06
N GLN A 43 6.54 7.12 1.64
CA GLN A 43 6.06 8.22 2.47
C GLN A 43 4.57 8.00 2.69
N SER A 44 4.16 7.64 3.91
CA SER A 44 2.74 7.52 4.22
C SER A 44 2.13 8.92 4.35
N ASN A 45 0.94 9.12 3.77
CA ASN A 45 0.11 10.30 4.04
C ASN A 45 -0.56 10.23 5.45
N GLY A 46 -0.08 9.34 6.34
CA GLY A 46 -0.63 9.02 7.67
C GLY A 46 0.39 8.30 8.57
N LEU A 47 0.19 8.33 9.88
CA LEU A 47 1.22 8.46 10.93
C LEU A 47 2.31 7.39 11.13
N THR A 48 2.32 6.22 10.51
CA THR A 48 3.42 5.25 10.73
C THR A 48 3.62 4.28 9.56
N ASN A 49 4.61 4.55 8.69
CA ASN A 49 5.15 3.53 7.76
C ASN A 49 6.06 2.51 8.45
N GLN A 50 6.07 2.51 9.79
CA GLN A 50 6.91 1.64 10.61
C GLN A 50 6.25 1.32 11.94
N GLY A 51 6.48 0.12 12.46
CA GLY A 51 6.01 -0.28 13.77
C GLY A 51 6.86 -1.41 14.36
N PHE A 52 6.73 -1.63 15.67
CA PHE A 52 7.47 -2.64 16.43
C PHE A 52 6.57 -3.28 17.49
N GLY A 53 6.73 -4.60 17.72
CA GLY A 53 5.94 -5.35 18.69
C GLY A 53 4.60 -5.80 18.11
N PHE A 54 3.54 -5.85 18.93
CA PHE A 54 2.19 -6.05 18.38
C PHE A 54 1.68 -4.74 17.79
N GLY A 55 1.36 -4.73 16.50
CA GLY A 55 0.91 -3.50 15.85
C GLY A 55 0.40 -3.66 14.44
N PHE A 56 0.09 -2.52 13.85
CA PHE A 56 -0.33 -2.40 12.46
C PHE A 56 0.37 -1.22 11.78
N VAL A 57 0.63 -1.36 10.49
CA VAL A 57 1.08 -0.30 9.59
C VAL A 57 0.01 -0.13 8.53
N HIS A 58 -0.44 1.11 8.32
CA HIS A 58 -1.38 1.46 7.28
C HIS A 58 -0.70 2.37 6.26
N LEU A 59 -0.85 2.05 4.97
CA LEU A 59 -0.27 2.81 3.87
C LEU A 59 -1.34 3.10 2.83
N SER A 60 -1.25 4.27 2.20
CA SER A 60 -2.01 4.59 1.00
C SER A 60 -1.02 4.88 -0.12
N VAL A 61 -1.02 4.06 -1.16
CA VAL A 61 -0.04 4.13 -2.26
C VAL A 61 -0.78 4.37 -3.58
N PRO A 62 -0.27 5.22 -4.49
CA PRO A 62 -0.88 5.40 -5.81
C PRO A 62 -1.00 4.09 -6.58
N ILE A 63 -2.16 3.87 -7.22
CA ILE A 63 -2.34 2.77 -8.17
C ILE A 63 -1.24 2.85 -9.23
N GLY A 64 -0.57 1.72 -9.47
CA GLY A 64 0.54 1.65 -10.42
C GLY A 64 1.93 1.82 -9.80
N GLN A 65 2.04 2.24 -8.54
CA GLN A 65 3.31 2.32 -7.84
C GLN A 65 3.51 1.10 -6.95
N ARG A 66 4.50 0.27 -7.27
CA ARG A 66 4.88 -0.89 -6.45
C ARG A 66 5.41 -0.43 -5.09
N GLU A 67 4.95 -1.08 -4.01
CA GLU A 67 5.43 -0.83 -2.65
C GLU A 67 6.15 -2.04 -2.07
N ILE A 68 7.27 -1.78 -1.40
CA ILE A 68 8.11 -2.81 -0.75
C ILE A 68 8.25 -2.46 0.72
N CYS A 69 8.02 -3.47 1.56
CA CYS A 69 8.22 -3.40 3.00
C CYS A 69 9.32 -4.37 3.44
N HIS A 70 9.97 -4.01 4.53
CA HIS A 70 10.97 -4.79 5.25
C HIS A 70 10.37 -5.23 6.58
N ALA A 71 10.41 -6.53 6.86
CA ALA A 71 10.07 -7.09 8.16
C ALA A 71 11.33 -7.65 8.82
N SER A 72 11.46 -7.48 10.13
CA SER A 72 12.54 -8.08 10.93
C SER A 72 11.99 -8.80 12.15
N LEU A 73 12.59 -9.94 12.47
CA LEU A 73 12.31 -10.75 13.66
C LEU A 73 13.64 -11.31 14.17
N ASN A 74 14.13 -10.80 15.30
CA ASN A 74 15.45 -11.13 15.86
C ASN A 74 16.54 -11.01 14.77
N ASP A 75 17.30 -12.08 14.51
CA ASP A 75 18.38 -12.14 13.51
C ASP A 75 17.90 -12.46 12.08
N SER A 76 16.58 -12.57 11.90
CA SER A 76 15.96 -12.85 10.61
C SER A 76 15.29 -11.61 10.04
N SER A 77 15.33 -11.47 8.72
CA SER A 77 14.64 -10.39 8.01
C SER A 77 14.10 -10.86 6.67
N THR A 78 13.12 -10.14 6.15
CA THR A 78 12.66 -10.37 4.78
C THR A 78 12.12 -9.08 4.19
N LEU A 79 12.32 -8.94 2.89
CA LEU A 79 11.58 -7.98 2.08
C LEU A 79 10.32 -8.67 1.55
N PHE A 80 9.22 -7.93 1.45
CA PHE A 80 8.02 -8.38 0.77
C PHE A 80 7.43 -7.22 -0.03
N THR A 81 6.85 -7.56 -1.18
CA THR A 81 6.16 -6.58 -2.02
C THR A 81 4.76 -6.38 -1.43
N ALA A 82 4.57 -5.28 -0.69
CA ALA A 82 3.33 -5.02 0.01
C ALA A 82 2.17 -4.70 -0.94
N TYR A 83 2.49 -4.14 -2.12
CA TYR A 83 1.58 -3.97 -3.24
C TYR A 83 2.34 -4.11 -4.56
N ASP A 84 1.86 -4.99 -5.45
CA ASP A 84 2.30 -5.10 -6.84
C ASP A 84 1.14 -4.77 -7.78
N PRO A 85 1.23 -3.68 -8.56
CA PRO A 85 0.16 -3.27 -9.48
C PRO A 85 -0.27 -4.34 -10.49
N LYS A 86 0.60 -5.31 -10.81
CA LYS A 86 0.27 -6.41 -11.72
C LYS A 86 -0.47 -7.55 -11.05
N TYR A 87 -0.19 -7.80 -9.78
CA TYR A 87 -0.77 -8.92 -9.02
C TYR A 87 -2.04 -8.49 -8.28
N ASP A 88 -2.04 -7.28 -7.71
CA ASP A 88 -3.10 -6.72 -6.89
C ASP A 88 -4.07 -5.84 -7.69
N GLN A 89 -4.04 -5.94 -9.03
CA GLN A 89 -4.88 -5.12 -9.91
C GLN A 89 -6.37 -5.34 -9.60
N GLY A 90 -7.11 -4.24 -9.43
CA GLY A 90 -8.54 -4.28 -9.15
C GLY A 90 -8.89 -4.53 -7.68
N HIS A 91 -7.89 -4.66 -6.80
CA HIS A 91 -8.08 -4.78 -5.36
C HIS A 91 -7.76 -3.43 -4.67
N PRO A 92 -8.78 -2.67 -4.22
CA PRO A 92 -8.57 -1.38 -3.55
C PRO A 92 -7.98 -1.53 -2.14
N PHE A 93 -7.98 -2.75 -1.60
CA PHE A 93 -7.40 -3.10 -0.31
C PHE A 93 -6.48 -4.31 -0.45
N VAL A 94 -5.31 -4.24 0.19
CA VAL A 94 -4.36 -5.35 0.30
C VAL A 94 -4.02 -5.53 1.78
N TYR A 95 -4.08 -6.77 2.25
CA TYR A 95 -3.88 -7.12 3.65
C TYR A 95 -2.70 -8.06 3.80
N TRP A 96 -1.84 -7.74 4.77
CA TRP A 96 -0.74 -8.59 5.19
C TRP A 96 -0.87 -8.98 6.67
N MET A 97 -0.55 -10.24 6.97
CA MET A 97 -0.22 -10.67 8.33
C MET A 97 1.23 -11.15 8.36
N VAL A 98 2.05 -10.49 9.16
CA VAL A 98 3.44 -10.89 9.41
C VAL A 98 3.48 -11.59 10.76
N LYS A 99 3.78 -12.89 10.75
CA LYS A 99 3.81 -13.74 11.93
C LYS A 99 5.18 -14.39 12.05
N GLN A 100 5.46 -14.96 13.23
CA GLN A 100 6.73 -15.64 13.49
C GLN A 100 7.00 -16.78 12.50
N ASP A 101 5.96 -17.42 11.97
CA ASP A 101 6.08 -18.53 11.04
C ASP A 101 6.06 -18.11 9.55
N GLY A 102 5.76 -16.86 9.24
CA GLY A 102 5.87 -16.31 7.88
C GLY A 102 4.94 -15.16 7.57
N LEU A 103 4.88 -14.82 6.28
CA LEU A 103 4.17 -13.67 5.75
C LEU A 103 2.98 -14.12 4.93
N TYR A 104 1.81 -13.59 5.25
CA TYR A 104 0.53 -13.98 4.68
C TYR A 104 -0.14 -12.79 4.00
N HIS A 105 -0.72 -13.03 2.84
CA HIS A 105 -1.34 -12.02 1.99
C HIS A 105 -2.82 -12.33 1.75
N SER A 106 -3.67 -11.31 1.70
CA SER A 106 -5.10 -11.41 1.41
C SER A 106 -5.61 -10.14 0.71
N TRP A 107 -6.66 -10.28 -0.10
CA TRP A 107 -7.41 -9.15 -0.68
C TRP A 107 -8.74 -8.87 0.02
N ASP A 108 -9.17 -9.76 0.93
CA ASP A 108 -10.49 -9.70 1.56
C ASP A 108 -10.44 -9.72 3.10
N ASN A 109 -9.23 -9.67 3.66
CA ASN A 109 -8.95 -9.75 5.10
C ASN A 109 -9.53 -11.01 5.77
N LYS A 110 -9.77 -12.09 5.02
CA LYS A 110 -10.32 -13.36 5.53
C LYS A 110 -9.52 -14.55 5.05
N ASN A 111 -9.27 -14.60 3.75
CA ASN A 111 -8.56 -15.69 3.09
C ASN A 111 -7.09 -15.32 2.93
N PHE A 112 -6.27 -15.78 3.87
CA PHE A 112 -4.84 -15.50 3.92
C PHE A 112 -4.02 -16.64 3.33
N VAL A 113 -3.16 -16.30 2.38
CA VAL A 113 -2.24 -17.24 1.72
C VAL A 113 -0.82 -16.91 2.12
N LYS A 114 -0.04 -17.91 2.55
CA LYS A 114 1.37 -17.74 2.87
C LYS A 114 2.16 -17.44 1.58
N LYS A 115 2.88 -16.32 1.56
CA LYS A 115 3.66 -15.85 0.40
C LYS A 115 5.14 -15.68 0.68
N GLY A 116 5.53 -15.54 1.95
CA GLY A 116 6.92 -15.31 2.34
C GLY A 116 7.34 -16.12 3.56
N VAL A 117 8.64 -16.38 3.63
CA VAL A 117 9.33 -17.00 4.77
C VAL A 117 10.47 -16.07 5.19
N TRP A 118 10.93 -16.23 6.43
CA TRP A 118 12.04 -15.46 6.97
C TRP A 118 13.37 -15.89 6.35
N ASN A 119 14.23 -14.92 6.03
CA ASN A 119 15.63 -15.21 5.70
C ASN A 119 16.44 -15.06 6.97
N VAL A 120 17.11 -16.14 7.38
CA VAL A 120 18.04 -16.12 8.50
C VAL A 120 19.34 -15.51 8.00
N SER A 121 19.85 -14.48 8.67
CA SER A 121 21.21 -14.02 8.41
C SER A 121 22.17 -15.10 8.90
N SER A 122 22.72 -15.91 7.99
CA SER A 122 23.78 -16.85 8.34
C SER A 122 24.96 -16.02 8.87
N ILE A 123 25.27 -16.20 10.16
CA ILE A 123 26.52 -15.72 10.75
C ILE A 123 27.63 -16.34 9.90
N VAL A 124 28.32 -15.52 9.11
CA VAL A 124 29.60 -15.93 8.52
C VAL A 124 30.57 -15.97 9.69
N GLU A 125 30.74 -17.15 10.29
CA GLU A 125 31.88 -17.41 11.15
C GLU A 125 33.14 -17.26 10.28
N HIS A 126 33.94 -16.25 10.57
CA HIS A 126 35.30 -16.07 10.04
C HIS A 126 36.32 -16.63 11.02
#